data_AF-A0A523WJ80-F1
#
_entry.id   AF-A0A523WJ80-F1
#
_cell.length_a   1.000
_cell.length_b   1.000
_cell.length_c   1.000
_cell.angle_alpha   90.00
_cell.angle_beta   90.00
_cell.angle_gamma   90.00
#
_symmetry.space_group_name_H-M   'P 1'
#
loop_
_entity.id
_entity.type
_entity.pdbx_description
1 polymer ?
#
loop_
_entity_poly.entity_id
_entity_poly.type
_entity_poly.pdbx_seq_one_letter_code
_entity_poly.pdbx_strand_id
1 'polypeptide(L)'
;KEMQRALELDPLNVAFNRGLGAAYFRAGQLENAIETLQRTIEMDPSFPVTHLYLGYTYMQKSMYEEALAQMQKETLPKAMIDPQIGIVYARMGRKEEALQILNKYLGQSNKEFVHHYGIACLYFALAENDLGFQWLEKAYEARDPWIVSIKIDFLLDSVRTDPRFKALLMKMNI
;
A
#
# COMPACT_ATOMS: atom_id res chain seq x y z
N LYS A 1 13.43 -2.41 34.89
CA LYS A 1 12.05 -2.37 35.45
C LYS A 1 11.03 -1.73 34.50
N GLU A 2 11.43 -0.86 33.56
CA GLU A 2 10.52 -0.28 32.53
C GLU A 2 10.16 -1.25 31.38
N MET A 3 11.02 -2.23 31.07
CA MET A 3 10.79 -3.18 29.96
C MET A 3 9.68 -4.23 30.21
N GLN A 4 9.28 -4.43 31.47
CA GLN A 4 8.20 -5.35 31.85
C GLN A 4 6.82 -4.68 31.85
N ARG A 5 6.76 -3.35 31.74
CA ARG A 5 5.50 -2.59 31.66
C ARG A 5 5.03 -2.33 30.23
N ALA A 6 5.94 -2.49 29.26
CA ALA A 6 5.62 -2.46 27.82
C ALA A 6 4.87 -3.71 27.31
N LEU A 7 4.70 -4.72 28.17
CA LEU A 7 4.01 -5.99 27.91
C LEU A 7 2.67 -6.10 28.65
N GLU A 8 2.15 -5.00 29.21
CA GLU A 8 0.70 -4.88 29.44
C GLU A 8 0.03 -4.64 28.08
N LEU A 9 0.04 -5.69 27.25
CA LEU A 9 -0.68 -5.77 25.99
C LEU A 9 -2.16 -5.80 26.36
N ASP A 10 -2.79 -4.64 26.48
CA ASP A 10 -4.25 -4.58 26.52
C ASP A 10 -4.74 -5.13 25.16
N PRO A 11 -5.33 -6.35 25.12
CA PRO A 11 -5.83 -6.91 23.87
C PRO A 11 -6.99 -6.09 23.30
N LEU A 12 -7.51 -5.13 24.09
CA LEU A 12 -8.54 -4.16 23.70
C LEU A 12 -7.98 -2.85 23.15
N ASN A 13 -6.65 -2.68 23.07
CA ASN A 13 -6.05 -1.52 22.43
C ASN A 13 -6.10 -1.65 20.89
N VAL A 14 -6.98 -0.89 20.25
CA VAL A 14 -7.18 -0.89 18.78
C VAL A 14 -5.88 -0.55 18.03
N ALA A 15 -5.11 0.42 18.52
CA ALA A 15 -3.87 0.85 17.87
C ALA A 15 -2.79 -0.22 17.88
N PHE A 16 -2.70 -0.98 18.98
CA PHE A 16 -1.81 -2.13 19.08
C PHE A 16 -2.22 -3.23 18.11
N ASN A 17 -3.50 -3.63 18.09
CA ASN A 17 -4.00 -4.67 17.20
C ASN A 17 -3.77 -4.30 15.72
N ARG A 18 -4.03 -3.05 15.30
CA ARG A 18 -3.69 -2.57 13.96
C ARG A 18 -2.20 -2.68 13.66
N GLY A 19 -1.35 -2.29 14.61
CA GLY A 19 0.10 -2.40 14.49
C GLY A 19 0.57 -3.84 14.30
N LEU A 20 0.00 -4.77 15.07
CA LEU A 20 0.27 -6.20 14.97
C LEU A 20 -0.19 -6.78 13.63
N GLY A 21 -1.40 -6.45 13.18
CA GLY A 21 -1.91 -6.87 11.86
C GLY A 21 -1.02 -6.40 10.71
N ALA A 22 -0.58 -5.14 10.75
CA ALA A 22 0.38 -4.61 9.77
C ALA A 22 1.76 -5.29 9.83
N ALA A 23 2.19 -5.71 11.02
CA ALA A 23 3.45 -6.47 11.18
C ALA A 23 3.33 -7.88 10.62
N TYR A 24 2.21 -8.58 10.88
CA TYR A 24 1.94 -9.89 10.27
C TYR A 24 1.89 -9.82 8.75
N PHE A 25 1.23 -8.79 8.20
CA PHE A 25 1.20 -8.54 6.76
C PHE A 25 2.62 -8.41 6.19
N ARG A 26 3.46 -7.54 6.76
CA ARG A 26 4.86 -7.37 6.31
C ARG A 26 5.72 -8.62 6.47
N ALA A 27 5.39 -9.47 7.44
CA ALA A 27 6.07 -10.76 7.64
C ALA A 27 5.55 -11.87 6.69
N GLY A 28 4.58 -11.58 5.82
CA GLY A 28 3.94 -12.57 4.94
C GLY A 28 3.03 -13.56 5.68
N GLN A 29 2.72 -13.31 6.96
CA GLN A 29 1.79 -14.12 7.75
C GLN A 29 0.35 -13.66 7.49
N LEU A 30 -0.13 -13.90 6.27
CA LEU A 30 -1.34 -13.28 5.74
C LEU A 30 -2.61 -13.71 6.49
N GLU A 31 -2.69 -14.96 6.96
CA GLU A 31 -3.81 -15.45 7.76
C GLU A 31 -3.89 -14.74 9.11
N ASN A 32 -2.77 -14.65 9.82
CA ASN A 32 -2.68 -13.94 11.10
C ASN A 32 -2.99 -12.44 10.92
N ALA A 33 -2.55 -11.85 9.81
CA ALA A 33 -2.86 -10.46 9.48
C ALA A 33 -4.36 -10.26 9.27
N ILE A 34 -5.03 -11.13 8.50
CA ILE A 34 -6.48 -11.07 8.27
C ILE A 34 -7.24 -11.15 9.60
N GLU A 35 -6.96 -12.17 10.41
CA GLU A 35 -7.64 -12.37 11.69
C GLU A 35 -7.47 -11.14 12.62
N THR A 36 -6.23 -10.66 12.75
CA THR A 36 -5.93 -9.53 13.63
C THR A 36 -6.57 -8.22 13.15
N LEU A 37 -6.56 -7.97 11.83
CA LEU A 37 -7.14 -6.76 11.25
C LEU A 37 -8.68 -6.79 11.28
N GLN A 38 -9.30 -7.95 11.06
CA GLN A 38 -10.75 -8.13 11.21
C GLN A 38 -11.20 -7.85 12.64
N ARG A 39 -10.49 -8.40 13.64
CA ARG A 39 -10.76 -8.09 15.05
C ARG A 39 -10.58 -6.60 15.37
N THR A 40 -9.57 -5.96 14.79
CA THR A 40 -9.36 -4.51 14.94
C THR A 40 -10.57 -3.72 14.41
N ILE A 41 -11.11 -4.12 13.25
CA ILE A 41 -12.31 -3.51 12.65
C ILE A 41 -13.55 -3.77 13.50
N GLU A 42 -13.69 -4.95 14.12
CA GLU A 42 -14.80 -5.24 15.05
C GLU A 42 -14.77 -4.32 16.28
N MET A 43 -13.57 -3.94 16.73
CA MET A 43 -13.39 -3.05 17.88
C MET A 43 -13.61 -1.58 17.53
N ASP A 44 -13.10 -1.12 16.38
CA ASP A 44 -13.34 0.22 15.84
C ASP A 44 -13.32 0.16 14.30
N PRO A 45 -14.49 0.16 13.65
CA PRO A 45 -14.59 0.10 12.20
C PRO A 45 -13.99 1.32 11.47
N SER A 46 -13.80 2.44 12.19
CA SER A 46 -13.28 3.68 11.62
C SER A 46 -11.79 3.88 11.88
N PHE A 47 -11.14 2.92 12.56
CA PHE A 47 -9.75 3.09 12.95
C PHE A 47 -8.84 3.23 11.72
N PRO A 48 -8.11 4.34 11.56
CA PRO A 48 -7.44 4.68 10.31
C PRO A 48 -6.49 3.59 9.80
N VAL A 49 -6.44 3.43 8.48
CA VAL A 49 -5.49 2.57 7.75
C VAL A 49 -5.75 1.06 7.94
N THR A 50 -6.69 0.66 8.81
CA THR A 50 -6.95 -0.76 9.09
C THR A 50 -7.55 -1.47 7.89
N HIS A 51 -8.54 -0.84 7.25
CA HIS A 51 -9.16 -1.35 6.04
C HIS A 51 -8.16 -1.40 4.87
N LEU A 52 -7.25 -0.43 4.79
CA LEU A 52 -6.17 -0.44 3.81
C LEU A 52 -5.22 -1.62 3.98
N TYR A 53 -4.74 -1.90 5.21
CA TYR A 53 -3.88 -3.06 5.46
C TYR A 53 -4.59 -4.38 5.20
N LEU A 54 -5.87 -4.49 5.53
CA LEU A 54 -6.65 -5.69 5.23
C LEU A 54 -6.82 -5.86 3.71
N GLY A 55 -7.04 -4.75 2.99
CA GLY A 55 -7.05 -4.70 1.54
C GLY A 55 -5.74 -5.17 0.91
N TYR A 56 -4.59 -4.70 1.41
CA TYR A 56 -3.28 -5.18 0.95
C TYR A 56 -3.08 -6.67 1.22
N THR A 57 -3.51 -7.14 2.39
CA THR A 57 -3.39 -8.54 2.77
C THR A 57 -4.21 -9.44 1.83
N TYR A 58 -5.45 -9.06 1.53
CA TYR A 58 -6.27 -9.76 0.54
C TYR A 58 -5.68 -9.69 -0.87
N MET A 59 -5.17 -8.52 -1.28
CA MET A 59 -4.53 -8.37 -2.59
C MET A 59 -3.29 -9.27 -2.74
N GLN A 60 -2.48 -9.43 -1.69
CA GLN A 60 -1.33 -10.33 -1.70
C GLN A 60 -1.74 -11.81 -1.77
N LYS A 61 -2.94 -12.15 -1.30
CA LYS A 61 -3.58 -13.47 -1.48
C LYS A 61 -4.32 -13.61 -2.82
N SER A 62 -4.26 -12.61 -3.70
CA SER A 62 -5.04 -12.56 -4.94
C SER A 62 -6.56 -12.56 -4.76
N MET A 63 -7.05 -12.19 -3.58
CA MET A 63 -8.46 -12.03 -3.24
C MET A 63 -8.88 -10.58 -3.55
N TYR A 64 -9.01 -10.27 -4.83
CA TYR A 64 -9.08 -8.89 -5.30
C TYR A 64 -10.41 -8.20 -4.99
N GLU A 65 -11.52 -8.93 -5.04
CA GLU A 65 -12.85 -8.44 -4.71
C GLU A 65 -12.93 -8.02 -3.24
N GLU A 66 -12.41 -8.85 -2.33
CA GLU A 66 -12.30 -8.54 -0.92
C GLU A 66 -11.35 -7.36 -0.68
N ALA A 67 -10.23 -7.29 -1.41
CA ALA A 67 -9.31 -6.17 -1.33
C ALA A 67 -10.00 -4.84 -1.69
N LEU A 68 -10.74 -4.79 -2.81
CA LEU A 68 -11.52 -3.63 -3.22
C LEU A 68 -12.56 -3.25 -2.18
N ALA A 69 -13.32 -4.23 -1.68
CA ALA A 69 -14.37 -3.99 -0.70
C ALA A 69 -13.84 -3.37 0.60
N GLN A 70 -12.62 -3.74 1.03
CA GLN A 70 -11.98 -3.13 2.20
C GLN A 70 -11.43 -1.75 1.87
N MET A 71 -10.65 -1.59 0.80
CA MET A 71 -10.08 -0.28 0.44
C MET A 71 -11.14 0.81 0.20
N GLN A 72 -12.33 0.44 -0.28
CA GLN A 72 -13.45 1.37 -0.45
C GLN A 72 -14.05 1.88 0.87
N LYS A 73 -13.88 1.15 1.97
CA LYS A 73 -14.35 1.54 3.32
C LYS A 73 -13.38 2.48 4.03
N GLU A 74 -12.15 2.62 3.54
CA GLU A 74 -11.15 3.49 4.14
C GLU A 74 -11.50 4.97 3.94
N THR A 75 -11.34 5.77 5.00
CA THR A 75 -11.72 7.18 5.03
C THR A 75 -10.56 8.14 4.70
N LEU A 76 -9.38 7.58 4.39
CA LEU A 76 -8.22 8.34 3.95
C LEU A 76 -8.55 9.17 2.68
N PRO A 77 -7.87 10.31 2.49
CA PRO A 77 -7.96 11.08 1.26
C PRO A 77 -7.94 10.21 0.01
N LYS A 78 -8.87 10.46 -0.92
CA LYS A 78 -8.95 9.72 -2.19
C LYS A 78 -7.63 9.71 -2.94
N ALA A 79 -6.82 10.75 -2.78
CA ALA A 79 -5.51 10.82 -3.39
C ALA A 79 -4.51 9.76 -2.91
N MET A 80 -4.72 9.16 -1.73
CA MET A 80 -3.93 8.03 -1.23
C MET A 80 -4.56 6.68 -1.54
N ILE A 81 -5.89 6.60 -1.61
CA ILE A 81 -6.63 5.35 -1.81
C ILE A 81 -6.84 4.99 -3.27
N ASP A 82 -7.17 5.95 -4.12
CA ASP A 82 -7.50 5.72 -5.52
C ASP A 82 -6.36 4.96 -6.24
N PRO A 83 -5.06 5.30 -6.10
CA PRO A 83 -3.98 4.50 -6.70
C PRO A 83 -3.95 3.04 -6.24
N GLN A 84 -4.28 2.76 -4.98
CA GLN A 84 -4.31 1.40 -4.43
C GLN A 84 -5.46 0.57 -5.02
N ILE A 85 -6.63 1.19 -5.16
CA ILE A 85 -7.77 0.60 -5.88
C ILE A 85 -7.41 0.34 -7.35
N GLY A 86 -6.73 1.28 -8.00
CA GLY A 86 -6.22 1.12 -9.36
C GLY A 86 -5.28 -0.08 -9.49
N ILE A 87 -4.39 -0.29 -8.52
CA ILE A 87 -3.47 -1.43 -8.50
C ILE A 87 -4.24 -2.74 -8.42
N VAL A 88 -5.28 -2.81 -7.60
CA VAL A 88 -6.14 -4.00 -7.51
C VAL A 88 -6.80 -4.27 -8.87
N TYR A 89 -7.41 -3.26 -9.51
CA TYR A 89 -7.98 -3.44 -10.86
C TYR A 89 -6.95 -3.92 -11.88
N ALA A 90 -5.75 -3.34 -11.88
CA ALA A 90 -4.68 -3.78 -12.77
C ALA A 90 -4.32 -5.26 -12.55
N ARG A 91 -4.21 -5.69 -11.29
CA ARG A 91 -3.92 -7.11 -10.93
C ARG A 91 -5.07 -8.06 -11.26
N MET A 92 -6.31 -7.56 -11.33
CA MET A 92 -7.47 -8.32 -11.83
C MET A 92 -7.50 -8.46 -13.36
N GLY A 93 -6.57 -7.81 -14.08
CA GLY A 93 -6.62 -7.70 -15.55
C GLY A 93 -7.62 -6.67 -16.07
N ARG A 94 -8.22 -5.87 -15.18
CA ARG A 94 -9.17 -4.79 -15.49
C ARG A 94 -8.42 -3.50 -15.82
N LYS A 95 -7.74 -3.52 -16.97
CA LYS A 95 -6.81 -2.47 -17.41
C LYS A 95 -7.53 -1.14 -17.60
N GLU A 96 -8.73 -1.15 -18.15
CA GLU A 96 -9.53 0.05 -18.41
C GLU A 96 -9.87 0.79 -17.12
N GLU A 97 -10.38 0.11 -16.09
CA GLU A 97 -10.68 0.73 -14.80
C GLU A 97 -9.44 1.31 -14.11
N ALA A 98 -8.32 0.58 -14.16
CA ALA A 98 -7.05 1.05 -13.61
C ALA A 98 -6.54 2.33 -14.32
N LEU A 99 -6.65 2.39 -15.65
CA LEU A 99 -6.30 3.58 -16.43
C LEU A 99 -7.26 4.76 -16.20
N GLN A 100 -8.55 4.51 -15.96
CA GLN A 100 -9.50 5.57 -15.60
C GLN A 100 -9.12 6.23 -14.27
N ILE A 101 -8.74 5.44 -13.27
CA ILE A 101 -8.23 5.94 -11.98
C ILE A 101 -6.98 6.79 -12.20
N LEU A 102 -6.02 6.28 -12.97
CA LEU A 102 -4.78 6.98 -13.28
C LEU A 102 -5.04 8.31 -13.99
N ASN A 103 -5.89 8.33 -15.01
CA ASN A 103 -6.22 9.54 -15.78
C ASN A 103 -6.95 10.58 -14.94
N LYS A 104 -7.89 10.15 -14.09
CA LYS A 104 -8.55 11.02 -13.11
C LYS A 104 -7.50 11.66 -12.19
N TYR A 105 -6.55 10.87 -11.72
CA TYR A 105 -5.52 11.32 -10.80
C TYR A 105 -4.53 12.30 -11.44
N LEU A 106 -4.04 11.99 -12.64
CA LEU A 106 -3.14 12.85 -13.41
C LEU A 106 -3.82 14.11 -13.96
N GLY A 107 -5.12 14.04 -14.28
CA GLY A 107 -5.89 15.21 -14.73
C GLY A 107 -6.23 16.19 -13.60
N GLN A 108 -6.23 15.74 -12.35
CA GLN A 108 -6.53 16.55 -11.17
C GLN A 108 -5.28 17.05 -10.43
N SER A 109 -4.08 16.62 -10.83
CA SER A 109 -2.80 16.89 -10.16
C SER A 109 -2.35 18.35 -10.14
N ASN A 110 -3.18 19.28 -10.65
CA ASN A 110 -2.95 20.71 -10.54
C ASN A 110 -3.38 21.30 -9.17
N LYS A 111 -3.72 20.46 -8.18
CA LYS A 111 -4.17 20.88 -6.83
C LYS A 111 -3.49 20.06 -5.72
N GLU A 112 -2.42 20.65 -5.16
CA GLU A 112 -1.79 20.43 -3.85
C GLU A 112 -1.19 19.08 -3.42
N PHE A 113 -1.59 17.91 -3.93
CA PHE A 113 -0.95 16.65 -3.50
C PHE A 113 -0.93 15.56 -4.58
N VAL A 114 0.28 15.10 -4.94
CA VAL A 114 0.52 14.01 -5.89
C VAL A 114 1.26 12.88 -5.18
N HIS A 115 0.61 11.73 -5.06
CA HIS A 115 1.16 10.51 -4.46
C HIS A 115 1.98 9.75 -5.52
N HIS A 116 3.17 10.28 -5.84
CA HIS A 116 4.05 9.80 -6.92
C HIS A 116 4.38 8.32 -6.78
N TYR A 117 4.63 7.84 -5.55
CA TYR A 117 4.95 6.44 -5.30
C TYR A 117 3.80 5.49 -5.67
N GLY A 118 2.56 5.85 -5.34
CA GLY A 118 1.39 5.06 -5.69
C GLY A 118 1.11 5.03 -7.19
N ILE A 119 1.37 6.14 -7.90
CA ILE A 119 1.30 6.16 -9.37
C ILE A 119 2.34 5.20 -9.96
N ALA A 120 3.57 5.21 -9.45
CA ALA A 120 4.62 4.28 -9.90
C ALA A 120 4.17 2.81 -9.72
N CYS A 121 3.65 2.47 -8.54
CA CYS A 121 3.14 1.13 -8.25
C CYS A 121 1.99 0.72 -9.18
N LEU A 122 1.09 1.66 -9.52
CA LEU A 122 0.01 1.41 -10.48
C LEU A 122 0.54 1.12 -11.89
N TYR A 123 1.51 1.88 -12.38
CA TYR A 123 2.13 1.58 -13.68
C TYR A 123 2.84 0.23 -13.68
N PHE A 124 3.53 -0.15 -12.60
CA PHE A 124 4.11 -1.49 -12.48
C PHE A 124 3.05 -2.59 -12.50
N ALA A 125 1.92 -2.39 -11.82
CA ALA A 125 0.79 -3.33 -11.86
C ALA A 125 0.16 -3.46 -13.25
N LEU A 126 0.22 -2.39 -14.06
CA LEU A 126 -0.21 -2.37 -15.47
C LEU A 126 0.84 -2.95 -16.44
N ALA A 127 1.98 -3.41 -15.94
CA ALA A 127 3.16 -3.82 -16.72
C ALA A 127 3.78 -2.71 -17.59
N GLU A 128 3.47 -1.45 -17.31
CA GLU A 128 4.01 -0.25 -17.99
C GLU A 128 5.29 0.21 -17.28
N ASN A 129 6.31 -0.66 -17.22
CA ASN A 129 7.48 -0.50 -16.35
C ASN A 129 8.26 0.78 -16.61
N ASP A 130 8.36 1.24 -17.85
CA ASP A 130 9.07 2.48 -18.20
C ASP A 130 8.45 3.70 -17.53
N LEU A 131 7.11 3.79 -17.57
CA LEU A 131 6.37 4.84 -16.87
C LEU A 131 6.46 4.64 -15.35
N GLY A 132 6.39 3.40 -14.87
CA GLY A 132 6.57 3.08 -13.46
C GLY A 132 7.89 3.63 -12.91
N PHE A 133 9.01 3.42 -13.60
CA PHE A 133 10.31 3.95 -13.18
C PHE A 133 10.41 5.47 -13.28
N GLN A 134 9.80 6.09 -14.30
CA GLN A 134 9.75 7.56 -14.37
C GLN A 134 9.02 8.15 -13.16
N TRP A 135 7.91 7.55 -12.74
CA TRP A 135 7.17 8.00 -11.56
C TRP A 135 7.85 7.64 -10.25
N LEU A 136 8.58 6.53 -10.20
CA LEU A 136 9.37 6.14 -9.04
C LEU A 136 10.55 7.11 -8.80
N GLU A 137 11.20 7.57 -9.86
CA GLU A 137 12.22 8.63 -9.78
C GLU A 137 11.61 9.96 -9.32
N LYS A 138 10.43 10.34 -9.83
CA LYS A 138 9.72 11.53 -9.32
C LYS A 138 9.38 11.40 -7.83
N ALA A 139 8.99 10.21 -7.38
CA ALA A 139 8.73 9.96 -5.96
C ALA A 139 9.99 10.16 -5.11
N TYR A 140 11.15 9.70 -5.60
CA TYR A 140 12.44 9.94 -4.95
C TYR A 140 12.78 11.44 -4.90
N GLU A 141 12.69 12.14 -6.03
CA GLU A 141 12.99 13.58 -6.14
C GLU A 141 12.08 14.44 -5.26
N ALA A 142 10.79 14.10 -5.22
CA ALA A 142 9.79 14.77 -4.38
C ALA A 142 9.90 14.40 -2.88
N ARG A 143 10.80 13.48 -2.50
CA ARG A 143 10.93 12.94 -1.14
C ARG A 143 9.60 12.38 -0.62
N ASP A 144 8.90 11.65 -1.49
CA ASP A 144 7.65 10.98 -1.16
C ASP A 144 7.87 10.07 0.07
N PRO A 145 7.13 10.28 1.18
CA PRO A 145 7.35 9.53 2.41
C PRO A 145 7.20 8.01 2.25
N TRP A 146 6.49 7.53 1.23
CA TRP A 146 6.24 6.11 1.03
C TRP A 146 7.42 5.38 0.39
N ILE A 147 8.36 6.09 -0.23
CA ILE A 147 9.54 5.46 -0.85
C ILE A 147 10.47 4.80 0.18
N VAL A 148 10.34 5.12 1.48
CA VAL A 148 11.16 4.52 2.54
C VAL A 148 10.96 3.00 2.66
N SER A 149 9.80 2.48 2.24
CA SER A 149 9.47 1.06 2.31
C SER A 149 9.80 0.29 1.03
N ILE A 150 10.44 0.92 0.05
CA ILE A 150 10.71 0.38 -1.30
C ILE A 150 11.38 -1.01 -1.29
N LYS A 151 12.21 -1.31 -0.28
CA LYS A 151 12.90 -2.61 -0.16
C LYS A 151 12.01 -3.75 0.29
N ILE A 152 10.91 -3.48 0.97
CA ILE A 152 10.04 -4.50 1.58
C ILE A 152 8.63 -4.49 1.02
N ASP A 153 8.30 -3.52 0.16
CA ASP A 153 6.98 -3.41 -0.44
C ASP A 153 6.77 -4.48 -1.52
N PHE A 154 5.80 -5.36 -1.30
CA PHE A 154 5.43 -6.44 -2.22
C PHE A 154 4.91 -5.93 -3.57
N LEU A 155 4.47 -4.68 -3.65
CA LEU A 155 4.02 -4.06 -4.90
C LEU A 155 5.13 -3.99 -5.95
N LEU A 156 6.39 -4.01 -5.52
CA LEU A 156 7.56 -3.87 -6.37
C LEU A 156 8.22 -5.21 -6.70
N ASP A 157 7.68 -6.34 -6.24
CA ASP A 157 8.27 -7.67 -6.42
C ASP A 157 8.55 -8.00 -7.90
N SER A 158 7.68 -7.55 -8.82
CA SER A 158 7.84 -7.76 -10.26
C SER A 158 9.01 -6.99 -10.88
N VAL A 159 9.53 -5.95 -10.21
CA VAL A 159 10.57 -5.07 -10.75
C VAL A 159 11.88 -5.09 -9.95
N ARG A 160 11.98 -5.90 -8.88
CA ARG A 160 13.17 -5.99 -8.02
C ARG A 160 14.46 -6.38 -8.77
N THR A 161 14.33 -7.15 -9.83
CA THR A 161 15.47 -7.63 -10.63
C THR A 161 15.89 -6.65 -11.71
N ASP A 162 15.06 -5.64 -12.03
CA ASP A 162 15.33 -4.64 -13.06
C ASP A 162 16.56 -3.79 -12.68
N PRO A 163 17.51 -3.57 -13.60
CA PRO A 163 18.70 -2.76 -13.32
C PRO A 163 18.39 -1.34 -12.83
N ARG A 164 17.28 -0.73 -13.29
CA ARG A 164 16.86 0.61 -12.89
C ARG A 164 16.46 0.65 -11.43
N PHE A 165 15.84 -0.42 -10.93
CA PHE A 165 15.49 -0.54 -9.51
C PHE A 165 16.76 -0.56 -8.65
N LYS A 166 17.76 -1.36 -9.03
CA LYS A 166 19.05 -1.43 -8.33
C LYS A 166 19.79 -0.09 -8.36
N ALA A 167 19.78 0.59 -9.51
CA ALA A 167 20.40 1.91 -9.66
C ALA A 167 19.75 2.95 -8.74
N LEU A 168 18.42 2.94 -8.63
CA LEU A 168 17.70 3.82 -7.72
C LEU A 168 18.05 3.54 -6.24
N LEU A 169 18.12 2.27 -5.83
CA LEU A 169 18.54 1.91 -4.47
C LEU A 169 19.94 2.43 -4.13
N MET A 170 20.88 2.31 -5.08
CA MET A 170 22.23 2.89 -4.94
C MET A 170 22.18 4.41 -4.80
N LYS A 171 21.37 5.09 -5.61
CA LYS A 171 21.16 6.55 -5.54
C LYS A 171 20.57 6.99 -4.20
N MET A 172 19.72 6.15 -3.59
CA MET A 172 19.13 6.35 -2.27
C MET A 172 20.07 6.00 -1.11
N ASN A 173 21.25 5.44 -1.36
CA ASN A 173 22.18 4.91 -0.37
C ASN A 173 21.57 3.79 0.51
N ILE A 174 20.71 2.94 -0.05
CA ILE A 174 20.13 1.80 0.67
C ILE A 174 20.43 0.47 -0.01
#